data_AF-A0A3P7CFD6-F1
#
_entry.id   AF-A0A3P7CFD6-F1
#
_cell.length_a   1.000
_cell.length_b   1.000
_cell.length_c   1.000
_cell.angle_alpha   90.00
_cell.angle_beta   90.00
_cell.angle_gamma   90.00
#
_symmetry.space_group_name_H-M   'P 1'
#
loop_
_entity.id
_entity.type
_entity.pdbx_description
1 polymer ?
#
loop_
_entity_poly.entity_id
_entity_poly.type
_entity_poly.pdbx_seq_one_letter_code
_entity_poly.pdbx_strand_id
1 'polypeptide(L)'
;MRLMRVDKETGQQLLQRNAFSLKVQEVGKVLLFKTILQTTPMLTMSNHLMFLHEELVKLPSFPRKALETEFALCDTGEMGKPLLAIDTIHKLTWCQLLNSMFQKMPSTFPWSSELQLFLNVYNGTLVLHAEDASILRHCMAFYLQCAFQFNMVFSVNGYLSILPTIIRVYHHNLHNGVLTQAIEFTIKHFYIMHRTPFILQMFGCIANYIDLSQDEFSQQNFYRVLPETLYRLLRTIGRDCQDSLGILQLCNFNKPLKALDFCYADDSQGWSIFEAVNLCVTVQVYAPESYRSRQMMVSIMILIIVRTDPSKSWNFSVHFKLVVIKVFELIGQILRRDWLIRMLLGMTLP
;
A
#
# COMPACT_ATOMS: atom_id res chain seq x y z
N MET A 1 -28.49 -29.85 -19.59
CA MET A 1 -27.18 -29.75 -20.26
C MET A 1 -26.70 -31.16 -20.58
N ARG A 2 -26.26 -31.46 -21.81
CA ARG A 2 -25.56 -32.72 -22.13
C ARG A 2 -24.06 -32.46 -22.02
N LEU A 3 -23.37 -33.24 -21.19
CA LEU A 3 -21.91 -33.18 -21.08
C LEU A 3 -21.31 -33.87 -22.31
N MET A 4 -20.45 -33.16 -23.04
CA MET A 4 -19.67 -33.73 -24.14
C MET A 4 -18.24 -33.95 -23.68
N ARG A 5 -17.68 -35.13 -23.97
CA ARG A 5 -16.25 -35.39 -23.78
C ARG A 5 -15.50 -34.77 -24.93
N VAL A 6 -14.57 -33.87 -24.60
CA VAL A 6 -13.71 -33.18 -25.55
C VAL A 6 -12.26 -33.55 -25.21
N ASP A 7 -11.38 -33.58 -26.20
CA ASP A 7 -9.95 -33.76 -25.96
C ASP A 7 -9.37 -32.56 -25.19
N LYS A 8 -8.19 -32.75 -24.59
CA LYS A 8 -7.60 -31.77 -23.67
C LYS A 8 -7.29 -30.44 -24.37
N GLU A 9 -6.81 -30.48 -25.61
CA GLU A 9 -6.38 -29.30 -26.35
C GLU A 9 -7.57 -28.47 -26.78
N THR A 10 -8.58 -29.10 -27.40
CA THR A 10 -9.83 -28.44 -27.78
C THR A 10 -10.57 -27.93 -26.54
N GLY A 11 -10.58 -28.70 -25.45
CA GLY A 11 -11.17 -28.27 -24.18
C GLY A 11 -10.52 -27.01 -23.63
N GLN A 12 -9.19 -26.94 -23.66
CA GLN A 12 -8.43 -25.76 -23.22
C GLN A 12 -8.73 -24.54 -24.09
N GLN A 13 -8.75 -24.70 -25.42
CA GLN A 13 -9.09 -23.61 -26.34
C GLN A 13 -10.51 -23.08 -26.08
N LEU A 14 -11.48 -23.96 -25.85
CA LEU A 14 -12.86 -23.57 -25.51
C LEU A 14 -12.94 -22.81 -24.19
N LEU A 15 -12.20 -23.25 -23.16
CA LEU A 15 -12.12 -22.54 -21.88
C LEU A 15 -11.51 -21.14 -22.03
N GLN A 16 -10.43 -20.99 -22.80
CA GLN A 16 -9.81 -19.70 -23.07
C GLN A 16 -10.74 -18.74 -23.82
N ARG A 17 -11.41 -19.24 -24.87
CA ARG A 17 -12.39 -18.43 -25.63
C ARG A 17 -13.57 -18.01 -24.77
N ASN A 18 -14.06 -18.89 -23.91
CA ASN A 18 -15.14 -18.57 -22.98
C ASN A 18 -14.70 -17.52 -21.94
N ALA A 19 -13.54 -17.71 -21.30
CA ALA A 19 -12.99 -16.75 -20.33
C ALA A 19 -12.78 -15.37 -20.96
N PHE A 20 -12.23 -15.32 -22.18
CA PHE A 20 -12.06 -14.08 -22.93
C PHE A 20 -13.40 -13.39 -23.19
N SER A 21 -14.40 -14.13 -23.70
CA SER A 21 -15.74 -13.59 -23.98
C SER A 21 -16.41 -13.02 -22.72
N LEU A 22 -16.34 -13.76 -21.60
CA LEU A 22 -16.88 -13.30 -20.32
C LEU A 22 -16.21 -12.02 -19.83
N LYS A 23 -14.87 -11.92 -19.94
CA LYS A 23 -14.15 -10.69 -19.58
C LYS A 23 -14.54 -9.50 -20.44
N VAL A 24 -14.69 -9.69 -21.75
CA VAL A 24 -15.15 -8.62 -22.66
C VAL A 24 -16.55 -8.14 -22.27
N GLN A 25 -17.46 -9.05 -21.92
CA GLN A 25 -18.80 -8.68 -21.46
C GLN A 25 -18.76 -7.85 -20.16
N GLU A 26 -17.94 -8.27 -19.19
CA GLU A 26 -17.77 -7.53 -17.94
C GLU A 26 -17.15 -6.15 -18.16
N VAL A 27 -16.11 -6.04 -19.00
CA VAL A 27 -15.53 -4.75 -19.41
C VAL A 27 -16.61 -3.83 -20.00
N GLY A 28 -17.46 -4.35 -20.90
CA GLY A 28 -18.56 -3.59 -21.49
C GLY A 28 -19.54 -3.05 -20.44
N LYS A 29 -19.92 -3.86 -19.46
CA LYS A 29 -20.81 -3.43 -18.36
C LYS A 29 -20.18 -2.33 -17.52
N VAL A 30 -18.91 -2.48 -17.12
CA VAL A 30 -18.21 -1.50 -16.28
C VAL A 30 -18.01 -0.19 -17.04
N LEU A 31 -17.67 -0.25 -18.33
CA LEU A 31 -17.57 0.94 -19.19
C LEU A 31 -18.92 1.65 -19.35
N LEU A 32 -20.03 0.92 -19.43
CA LEU A 32 -21.37 1.52 -19.45
C LEU A 32 -21.61 2.33 -18.18
N PHE A 33 -21.40 1.76 -16.99
CA PHE A 33 -21.55 2.50 -15.73
C PHE A 33 -20.62 3.70 -15.62
N LYS A 34 -19.35 3.55 -16.05
CA LYS A 34 -18.39 4.65 -16.07
C LYS A 34 -18.88 5.79 -16.98
N THR A 35 -19.40 5.46 -18.15
CA THR A 35 -19.93 6.43 -19.12
C THR A 35 -21.16 7.14 -18.55
N ILE A 36 -22.10 6.40 -17.94
CA ILE A 36 -23.28 6.97 -17.28
C ILE A 36 -22.86 7.99 -16.20
N LEU A 37 -21.87 7.64 -15.36
CA LEU A 37 -21.35 8.58 -14.36
C LEU A 37 -20.69 9.80 -15.00
N GLN A 38 -20.02 9.66 -16.15
CA GLN A 38 -19.38 10.77 -16.85
C GLN A 38 -20.39 11.74 -17.47
N THR A 39 -21.54 11.24 -17.93
CA THR A 39 -22.60 12.04 -18.55
C THR A 39 -23.66 12.51 -17.55
N THR A 40 -23.63 12.04 -16.30
CA THR A 40 -24.60 12.44 -15.27
C THR A 40 -24.46 13.93 -14.93
N PRO A 41 -25.55 14.71 -14.94
CA PRO A 41 -25.52 16.11 -14.51
C PRO A 41 -25.12 16.28 -13.04
N MET A 42 -24.41 17.36 -12.71
CA MET A 42 -23.93 17.60 -11.34
C MET A 42 -25.05 17.66 -10.29
N LEU A 43 -26.25 18.13 -10.68
CA LEU A 43 -27.41 18.22 -9.80
C LEU A 43 -27.87 16.85 -9.27
N THR A 44 -27.76 15.78 -10.08
CA THR A 44 -28.19 14.43 -9.72
C THR A 44 -27.02 13.48 -9.41
N MET A 45 -25.78 13.98 -9.51
CA MET A 45 -24.56 13.19 -9.33
C MET A 45 -24.51 12.48 -7.98
N SER A 46 -24.84 13.18 -6.90
CA SER A 46 -24.83 12.61 -5.55
C SER A 46 -25.78 11.43 -5.43
N ASN A 47 -26.98 11.51 -6.02
CA ASN A 47 -27.98 10.43 -5.97
C ASN A 47 -27.51 9.21 -6.76
N HIS A 48 -26.95 9.42 -7.95
CA HIS A 48 -26.43 8.34 -8.79
C HIS A 48 -25.21 7.66 -8.16
N LEU A 49 -24.32 8.43 -7.54
CA LEU A 49 -23.17 7.89 -6.82
C LEU A 49 -23.60 7.09 -5.59
N MET A 50 -24.57 7.58 -4.82
CA MET A 50 -25.11 6.85 -3.67
C MET A 50 -25.76 5.54 -4.11
N PHE A 51 -26.59 5.57 -5.15
CA PHE A 51 -27.19 4.37 -5.72
C PHE A 51 -26.13 3.36 -6.14
N LEU A 52 -25.15 3.78 -6.95
CA LEU A 52 -24.09 2.88 -7.41
C LEU A 52 -23.24 2.33 -6.25
N HIS A 53 -22.94 3.18 -5.26
CA HIS A 53 -22.25 2.75 -4.05
C HIS A 53 -23.04 1.67 -3.31
N GLU A 54 -24.33 1.88 -3.04
CA GLU A 54 -25.18 0.91 -2.38
C GLU A 54 -25.29 -0.41 -3.15
N GLU A 55 -25.46 -0.35 -4.47
CA GLU A 55 -25.53 -1.55 -5.31
C GLU A 55 -24.22 -2.35 -5.28
N LEU A 56 -23.06 -1.66 -5.32
CA LEU A 56 -21.77 -2.33 -5.23
C LEU A 56 -21.52 -2.95 -3.85
N VAL A 57 -21.91 -2.28 -2.77
CA VAL A 57 -21.77 -2.80 -1.41
C VAL A 57 -22.66 -4.02 -1.18
N LYS A 58 -23.89 -4.01 -1.70
CA LYS A 58 -24.85 -5.12 -1.57
C LYS A 58 -24.51 -6.30 -2.47
N LEU A 59 -23.74 -6.09 -3.54
CA LEU A 59 -23.39 -7.12 -4.51
C LEU A 59 -22.40 -8.14 -3.90
N PRO A 60 -22.79 -9.42 -3.68
CA PRO A 60 -21.94 -10.40 -3.00
C PRO A 60 -20.65 -10.74 -3.77
N SER A 61 -20.66 -10.50 -5.09
CA SER A 61 -19.51 -10.73 -5.95
C SER A 61 -18.52 -9.57 -5.93
N PHE A 62 -18.85 -8.40 -5.39
CA PHE A 62 -17.91 -7.28 -5.28
C PHE A 62 -17.12 -7.38 -3.97
N PRO A 63 -15.78 -7.15 -3.96
CA PRO A 63 -14.89 -6.81 -5.08
C PRO A 63 -14.33 -8.03 -5.84
N ARG A 64 -14.69 -9.26 -5.46
CA ARG A 64 -14.14 -10.49 -6.03
C ARG A 64 -14.20 -10.53 -7.56
N LYS A 65 -15.33 -10.10 -8.15
CA LYS A 65 -15.53 -10.09 -9.60
C LYS A 65 -14.57 -9.14 -10.30
N ALA A 66 -14.28 -7.99 -9.71
CA ALA A 66 -13.27 -7.05 -10.24
C ALA A 66 -11.86 -7.68 -10.25
N LEU A 67 -11.59 -8.58 -9.29
CA LEU A 67 -10.29 -9.21 -9.09
C LEU A 67 -10.15 -10.62 -9.70
N GLU A 68 -11.20 -11.16 -10.31
CA GLU A 68 -11.20 -12.48 -10.95
C GLU A 68 -10.17 -12.57 -12.09
N THR A 69 -9.26 -13.54 -12.01
CA THR A 69 -8.14 -13.73 -12.95
C THR A 69 -7.89 -15.22 -13.18
N GLU A 70 -7.91 -15.68 -14.44
CA GLU A 70 -7.69 -17.08 -14.79
C GLU A 70 -6.22 -17.36 -15.15
N PHE A 71 -5.30 -17.22 -14.20
CA PHE A 71 -3.84 -17.40 -14.42
C PHE A 71 -3.49 -18.71 -15.13
N ALA A 72 -4.11 -19.82 -14.74
CA ALA A 72 -3.88 -21.13 -15.34
C ALA A 72 -4.17 -21.18 -16.86
N LEU A 73 -5.02 -20.28 -17.36
CA LEU A 73 -5.36 -20.17 -18.78
C LEU A 73 -4.49 -19.15 -19.52
N CYS A 74 -3.74 -18.30 -18.82
CA CYS A 74 -2.89 -17.26 -19.43
C CYS A 74 -1.52 -17.80 -19.88
N ASP A 75 -0.98 -18.81 -19.19
CA ASP A 75 0.39 -19.29 -19.40
C ASP A 75 0.54 -20.28 -20.58
N THR A 76 -0.56 -20.69 -21.19
CA THR A 76 -0.58 -21.79 -22.16
C THR A 76 -1.53 -21.48 -23.31
N GLY A 77 -1.43 -22.21 -24.43
CA GLY A 77 -2.34 -22.07 -25.59
C GLY A 77 -2.21 -20.75 -26.37
N GLU A 78 -2.81 -20.70 -27.56
CA GLU A 78 -2.71 -19.54 -28.46
C GLU A 78 -3.38 -18.27 -27.90
N MET A 79 -4.44 -18.45 -27.10
CA MET A 79 -5.21 -17.34 -26.52
C MET A 79 -4.68 -16.86 -25.16
N GLY A 80 -3.58 -17.43 -24.65
CA GLY A 80 -3.03 -17.06 -23.34
C GLY A 80 -2.63 -15.58 -23.23
N LYS A 81 -1.85 -15.07 -24.19
CA LYS A 81 -1.46 -13.65 -24.23
C LYS A 81 -2.65 -12.70 -24.44
N PRO A 82 -3.57 -12.93 -25.40
CA PRO A 82 -4.81 -12.17 -25.49
C PRO A 82 -5.63 -12.18 -24.19
N LEU A 83 -5.69 -13.31 -23.50
CA LEU A 83 -6.43 -13.45 -22.24
C LEU A 83 -5.80 -12.63 -21.10
N LEU A 84 -4.47 -12.60 -21.04
CA LEU A 84 -3.75 -11.74 -20.11
C LEU A 84 -3.99 -10.24 -20.42
N ALA A 85 -3.92 -9.85 -21.69
CA ALA A 85 -4.14 -8.47 -22.10
C ALA A 85 -5.56 -7.98 -21.77
N ILE A 86 -6.59 -8.79 -22.04
CA ILE A 86 -7.97 -8.42 -21.65
C ILE A 86 -8.15 -8.43 -20.13
N ASP A 87 -7.39 -9.24 -19.38
CA ASP A 87 -7.41 -9.19 -17.91
C ASP A 87 -6.90 -7.84 -17.39
N THR A 88 -5.75 -7.37 -17.90
CA THR A 88 -5.19 -6.05 -17.58
C THR A 88 -6.19 -4.94 -17.90
N ILE A 89 -6.84 -4.99 -19.08
CA ILE A 89 -7.89 -4.03 -19.46
C ILE A 89 -9.09 -4.11 -18.50
N HIS A 90 -9.50 -5.31 -18.11
CA HIS A 90 -10.58 -5.52 -17.15
C HIS A 90 -10.27 -4.88 -15.79
N LYS A 91 -9.07 -5.10 -15.23
CA LYS A 91 -8.66 -4.46 -13.97
C LYS A 91 -8.62 -2.94 -14.08
N LEU A 92 -8.02 -2.42 -15.14
CA LEU A 92 -7.94 -0.98 -15.39
C LEU A 92 -9.33 -0.34 -15.52
N THR A 93 -10.27 -1.03 -16.17
CA THR A 93 -11.63 -0.53 -16.36
C THR A 93 -12.36 -0.40 -15.01
N TRP A 94 -12.23 -1.40 -14.13
CA TRP A 94 -12.73 -1.32 -12.76
C TRP A 94 -12.09 -0.18 -11.96
N CYS A 95 -10.76 -0.07 -12.00
CA CYS A 95 -10.04 1.03 -11.35
C CYS A 95 -10.56 2.40 -11.85
N GLN A 96 -10.76 2.57 -13.16
CA GLN A 96 -11.25 3.82 -13.73
C GLN A 96 -12.69 4.16 -13.32
N LEU A 97 -13.58 3.16 -13.22
CA LEU A 97 -14.94 3.37 -12.68
C LEU A 97 -14.86 3.88 -11.24
N LEU A 98 -14.12 3.18 -10.38
CA LEU A 98 -14.00 3.54 -8.97
C LEU A 98 -13.30 4.89 -8.77
N ASN A 99 -12.27 5.21 -9.56
CA ASN A 99 -11.66 6.54 -9.53
C ASN A 99 -12.68 7.62 -9.90
N SER A 100 -13.53 7.36 -10.90
CA SER A 100 -14.59 8.29 -11.31
C SER A 100 -15.63 8.49 -10.21
N MET A 101 -15.94 7.45 -9.43
CA MET A 101 -16.79 7.57 -8.25
C MET A 101 -16.11 8.42 -7.17
N PHE A 102 -14.89 8.05 -6.78
CA PHE A 102 -14.16 8.72 -5.71
C PHE A 102 -13.98 10.21 -6.01
N GLN A 103 -13.55 10.58 -7.21
CA GLN A 103 -13.35 11.99 -7.60
C GLN A 103 -14.62 12.84 -7.54
N LYS A 104 -15.80 12.24 -7.67
CA LYS A 104 -17.09 12.95 -7.67
C LYS A 104 -17.82 12.87 -6.33
N MET A 105 -17.35 12.03 -5.41
CA MET A 105 -17.84 11.99 -4.04
C MET A 105 -17.31 13.18 -3.24
N PRO A 106 -18.10 13.80 -2.36
CA PRO A 106 -17.60 14.84 -1.47
C PRO A 106 -16.55 14.26 -0.50
N SER A 107 -15.58 15.08 -0.08
CA SER A 107 -14.56 14.67 0.91
C SER A 107 -15.15 14.30 2.28
N THR A 108 -16.34 14.84 2.60
CA THR A 108 -17.12 14.54 3.79
C THR A 108 -17.99 13.29 3.66
N PHE A 109 -17.91 12.57 2.53
CA PHE A 109 -18.68 11.35 2.34
C PHE A 109 -18.38 10.37 3.49
N PRO A 110 -19.42 9.84 4.17
CA PRO A 110 -19.24 8.98 5.31
C PRO A 110 -18.89 7.57 4.82
N TRP A 111 -17.65 7.37 4.37
CA TRP A 111 -17.16 6.09 3.84
C TRP A 111 -17.20 4.91 4.83
N SER A 112 -17.78 5.11 6.02
CA SER A 112 -18.12 4.09 7.01
C SER A 112 -16.99 3.05 7.20
N SER A 113 -17.34 1.79 7.44
CA SER A 113 -16.41 0.65 7.34
C SER A 113 -16.21 0.17 5.89
N GLU A 114 -16.94 0.74 4.92
CA GLU A 114 -17.02 0.26 3.53
C GLU A 114 -15.86 0.75 2.66
N LEU A 115 -15.13 1.80 3.04
CA LEU A 115 -13.98 2.32 2.29
C LEU A 115 -13.00 1.20 1.87
N GLN A 116 -12.73 0.28 2.82
CA GLN A 116 -11.83 -0.84 2.59
C GLN A 116 -12.29 -1.73 1.44
N LEU A 117 -13.60 -1.92 1.26
CA LEU A 117 -14.18 -2.76 0.21
C LEU A 117 -13.78 -2.24 -1.17
N PHE A 118 -13.85 -0.92 -1.37
CA PHE A 118 -13.48 -0.26 -2.62
C PHE A 118 -11.96 -0.20 -2.81
N LEU A 119 -11.21 0.11 -1.74
CA LEU A 119 -9.75 0.09 -1.77
C LEU A 119 -9.19 -1.31 -2.10
N ASN A 120 -9.90 -2.37 -1.72
CA ASN A 120 -9.50 -3.74 -2.04
C ASN A 120 -9.44 -4.03 -3.54
N VAL A 121 -10.23 -3.35 -4.38
CA VAL A 121 -10.10 -3.47 -5.84
C VAL A 121 -8.74 -2.95 -6.31
N TYR A 122 -8.31 -1.79 -5.81
CA TYR A 122 -7.00 -1.23 -6.13
C TYR A 122 -5.85 -2.06 -5.54
N ASN A 123 -5.99 -2.50 -4.29
CA ASN A 123 -5.01 -3.38 -3.64
C ASN A 123 -4.84 -4.68 -4.43
N GLY A 124 -5.94 -5.34 -4.79
CA GLY A 124 -5.91 -6.58 -5.56
C GLY A 124 -5.33 -6.37 -6.95
N THR A 125 -5.75 -5.31 -7.67
CA THR A 125 -5.20 -4.98 -8.99
C THR A 125 -3.69 -4.75 -8.94
N LEU A 126 -3.19 -4.01 -7.93
CA LEU A 126 -1.76 -3.79 -7.76
C LEU A 126 -1.02 -5.10 -7.48
N VAL A 127 -1.59 -6.02 -6.69
CA VAL A 127 -0.96 -7.33 -6.42
C VAL A 127 -0.94 -8.21 -7.67
N LEU A 128 -2.01 -8.22 -8.46
CA LEU A 128 -2.14 -9.09 -9.62
C LEU A 128 -1.28 -8.64 -10.81
N HIS A 129 -1.09 -7.33 -10.98
CA HIS A 129 -0.42 -6.74 -12.16
C HIS A 129 0.56 -5.63 -11.78
N ALA A 130 1.35 -5.84 -10.73
CA ALA A 130 2.30 -4.86 -10.23
C ALA A 130 3.33 -4.41 -11.30
N GLU A 131 3.69 -5.32 -12.20
CA GLU A 131 4.73 -5.11 -13.20
C GLU A 131 4.23 -4.34 -14.44
N ASP A 132 2.90 -4.22 -14.62
CA ASP A 132 2.34 -3.39 -15.67
C ASP A 132 2.44 -1.91 -15.28
N ALA A 133 3.23 -1.15 -16.04
CA ALA A 133 3.50 0.26 -15.74
C ALA A 133 2.25 1.14 -15.77
N SER A 134 1.25 0.80 -16.58
CA SER A 134 -0.02 1.54 -16.64
C SER A 134 -0.83 1.30 -15.37
N ILE A 135 -0.98 0.05 -14.95
CA ILE A 135 -1.66 -0.30 -13.69
C ILE A 135 -0.96 0.35 -12.51
N LEU A 136 0.36 0.20 -12.41
CA LEU A 136 1.16 0.80 -11.35
C LEU A 136 0.95 2.32 -11.29
N ARG A 137 1.02 3.02 -12.43
CA ARG A 137 0.78 4.47 -12.53
C ARG A 137 -0.61 4.85 -12.01
N HIS A 138 -1.66 4.14 -12.45
CA HIS A 138 -3.03 4.44 -12.06
C HIS A 138 -3.29 4.12 -10.58
N CYS A 139 -2.76 3.02 -10.07
CA CYS A 139 -2.89 2.67 -8.65
C CYS A 139 -2.21 3.70 -7.75
N MET A 140 -0.96 4.06 -8.06
CA MET A 140 -0.22 5.07 -7.28
C MET A 140 -0.93 6.43 -7.30
N ALA A 141 -1.39 6.87 -8.48
CA ALA A 141 -2.11 8.13 -8.62
C ALA A 141 -3.43 8.13 -7.85
N PHE A 142 -4.18 7.02 -7.89
CA PHE A 142 -5.42 6.86 -7.14
C PHE A 142 -5.16 6.92 -5.63
N TYR A 143 -4.14 6.23 -5.11
CA TYR A 143 -3.86 6.28 -3.68
C TYR A 143 -3.47 7.69 -3.22
N LEU A 144 -2.68 8.43 -4.02
CA LEU A 144 -2.37 9.83 -3.73
C LEU A 144 -3.62 10.70 -3.74
N GLN A 145 -4.46 10.57 -4.76
CA GLN A 145 -5.71 11.32 -4.86
C GLN A 145 -6.65 11.01 -3.70
N CYS A 146 -6.76 9.74 -3.32
CA CYS A 146 -7.61 9.27 -2.22
C CYS A 146 -7.12 9.82 -0.87
N ALA A 147 -5.80 9.76 -0.61
CA ALA A 147 -5.20 10.34 0.58
C ALA A 147 -5.38 11.86 0.64
N PHE A 148 -5.25 12.55 -0.49
CA PHE A 148 -5.49 13.99 -0.59
C PHE A 148 -6.95 14.36 -0.30
N GLN A 149 -7.89 13.68 -0.96
CA GLN A 149 -9.31 14.00 -0.89
C GLN A 149 -9.95 13.64 0.45
N PHE A 150 -9.59 12.48 1.01
CA PHE A 150 -10.10 12.00 2.30
C PHE A 150 -9.08 12.25 3.42
N ASN A 151 -8.51 13.46 3.45
CA ASN A 151 -7.46 13.87 4.39
C ASN A 151 -7.79 13.49 5.84
N MET A 152 -9.03 13.74 6.31
CA MET A 152 -9.43 13.39 7.69
C MET A 152 -9.35 11.89 7.98
N VAL A 153 -9.65 11.03 6.99
CA VAL A 153 -9.54 9.57 7.15
C VAL A 153 -8.07 9.17 7.16
N PHE A 154 -7.28 9.71 6.24
CA PHE A 154 -5.86 9.38 6.07
C PHE A 154 -4.93 10.03 7.10
N SER A 155 -5.36 11.07 7.81
CA SER A 155 -4.63 11.63 8.96
C SER A 155 -4.73 10.74 10.20
N VAL A 156 -5.75 9.88 10.29
CA VAL A 156 -5.97 9.00 11.45
C VAL A 156 -5.55 7.57 11.15
N ASN A 157 -6.24 6.88 10.24
CA ASN A 157 -6.07 5.43 10.02
C ASN A 157 -6.14 4.99 8.55
N GLY A 158 -6.41 5.88 7.59
CA GLY A 158 -6.63 5.52 6.19
C GLY A 158 -5.44 4.78 5.53
N TYR A 159 -4.20 5.03 5.96
CA TYR A 159 -3.05 4.32 5.41
C TYR A 159 -3.02 2.83 5.77
N LEU A 160 -3.66 2.43 6.88
CA LEU A 160 -3.77 1.02 7.27
C LEU A 160 -4.47 0.18 6.19
N SER A 161 -5.30 0.80 5.36
CA SER A 161 -6.07 0.15 4.29
C SER A 161 -5.29 -0.10 3.00
N ILE A 162 -4.22 0.66 2.75
CA ILE A 162 -3.48 0.62 1.46
C ILE A 162 -2.01 0.22 1.63
N LEU A 163 -1.38 0.66 2.71
CA LEU A 163 0.07 0.60 2.86
C LEU A 163 0.61 -0.82 3.03
N PRO A 164 -0.07 -1.76 3.75
CA PRO A 164 0.36 -3.15 3.80
C PRO A 164 0.49 -3.79 2.41
N THR A 165 -0.39 -3.45 1.48
CA THR A 165 -0.34 -3.97 0.10
C THR A 165 0.81 -3.34 -0.68
N ILE A 166 0.94 -2.01 -0.64
CA ILE A 166 2.00 -1.28 -1.34
C ILE A 166 3.38 -1.78 -0.90
N ILE A 167 3.59 -1.95 0.41
CA ILE A 167 4.88 -2.38 0.96
C ILE A 167 5.20 -3.83 0.58
N ARG A 168 4.21 -4.73 0.61
CA ARG A 168 4.43 -6.12 0.18
C ARG A 168 4.78 -6.20 -1.29
N VAL A 169 4.07 -5.49 -2.16
CA VAL A 169 4.39 -5.44 -3.59
C VAL A 169 5.79 -4.86 -3.82
N TYR A 170 6.15 -3.79 -3.11
CA TYR A 170 7.49 -3.24 -3.14
C TYR A 170 8.57 -4.24 -2.71
N HIS A 171 8.33 -4.98 -1.62
CA HIS A 171 9.25 -5.98 -1.08
C HIS A 171 9.53 -7.12 -2.06
N HIS A 172 8.49 -7.65 -2.70
CA HIS A 172 8.62 -8.79 -3.61
C HIS A 172 9.17 -8.41 -4.99
N ASN A 173 9.10 -7.13 -5.37
CA ASN A 173 9.54 -6.65 -6.67
C ASN A 173 10.73 -5.68 -6.59
N LEU A 174 11.63 -5.85 -5.61
CA LEU A 174 12.83 -5.01 -5.44
C LEU A 174 13.79 -5.01 -6.65
N HIS A 175 13.70 -6.03 -7.51
CA HIS A 175 14.47 -6.13 -8.76
C HIS A 175 13.96 -5.19 -9.86
N ASN A 176 12.70 -4.73 -9.79
CA ASN A 176 12.08 -3.88 -10.78
C ASN A 176 12.30 -2.39 -10.43
N GLY A 177 13.22 -1.74 -11.15
CA GLY A 177 13.58 -0.33 -10.93
C GLY A 177 12.43 0.65 -11.14
N VAL A 178 11.55 0.40 -12.12
CA VAL A 178 10.41 1.28 -12.41
C VAL A 178 9.37 1.20 -11.29
N LEU A 179 9.07 -0.02 -10.84
CA LEU A 179 8.14 -0.27 -9.73
C LEU A 179 8.65 0.34 -8.43
N THR A 180 9.90 0.05 -8.09
CA THR A 180 10.49 0.55 -6.85
C THR A 180 10.50 2.08 -6.83
N GLN A 181 10.89 2.75 -7.92
CA GLN A 181 10.86 4.21 -8.03
C GLN A 181 9.44 4.78 -7.91
N ALA A 182 8.44 4.18 -8.56
CA ALA A 182 7.06 4.66 -8.50
C ALA A 182 6.47 4.58 -7.08
N ILE A 183 6.73 3.48 -6.37
CA ILE A 183 6.29 3.31 -4.97
C ILE A 183 7.07 4.25 -4.05
N GLU A 184 8.39 4.33 -4.21
CA GLU A 184 9.27 5.24 -3.47
C GLU A 184 8.80 6.71 -3.60
N PHE A 185 8.49 7.13 -4.83
CA PHE A 185 7.91 8.43 -5.13
C PHE A 185 6.57 8.65 -4.41
N THR A 186 5.68 7.66 -4.45
CA THR A 186 4.35 7.72 -3.83
C THR A 186 4.44 7.83 -2.31
N ILE A 187 5.32 7.05 -1.68
CA ILE A 187 5.59 7.07 -0.24
C ILE A 187 6.10 8.45 0.21
N LYS A 188 7.01 9.06 -0.55
CA LYS A 188 7.45 10.44 -0.29
C LYS A 188 6.28 11.43 -0.32
N HIS A 189 5.37 11.30 -1.28
CA HIS A 189 4.23 12.21 -1.41
C HIS A 189 3.17 12.02 -0.31
N PHE A 190 2.97 10.79 0.19
CA PHE A 190 2.17 10.58 1.40
C PHE A 190 2.76 11.31 2.61
N TYR A 191 4.09 11.24 2.78
CA TYR A 191 4.76 12.00 3.82
C TYR A 191 4.62 13.51 3.62
N ILE A 192 4.79 14.04 2.41
CA ILE A 192 4.61 15.48 2.15
C ILE A 192 3.20 15.96 2.56
N MET A 193 2.17 15.17 2.28
CA MET A 193 0.78 15.53 2.59
C MET A 193 0.45 15.46 4.08
N HIS A 194 0.88 14.39 4.77
CA HIS A 194 0.38 14.05 6.11
C HIS A 194 1.46 14.02 7.20
N ARG A 195 2.74 14.20 6.87
CA ARG A 195 3.88 14.29 7.80
C ARG A 195 3.92 13.18 8.86
N THR A 196 4.06 13.54 10.13
CA THR A 196 4.14 12.64 11.28
C THR A 196 3.01 11.60 11.33
N PRO A 197 1.72 11.96 11.15
CA PRO A 197 0.64 10.99 11.02
C PRO A 197 0.90 9.84 10.06
N PHE A 198 1.47 10.12 8.88
CA PHE A 198 1.79 9.08 7.90
C PHE A 198 2.89 8.13 8.42
N ILE A 199 3.97 8.67 8.98
CA ILE A 199 5.08 7.87 9.53
C ILE A 199 4.59 6.97 10.65
N LEU A 200 3.75 7.51 11.54
CA LEU A 200 3.10 6.73 12.57
C LEU A 200 2.33 5.58 11.92
N GLN A 201 1.35 5.86 11.06
CA GLN A 201 0.55 4.79 10.45
C GLN A 201 1.42 3.77 9.69
N MET A 202 2.52 4.19 9.07
CA MET A 202 3.50 3.31 8.43
C MET A 202 4.13 2.31 9.41
N PHE A 203 4.62 2.78 10.56
CA PHE A 203 5.09 1.89 11.62
C PHE A 203 3.99 0.96 12.15
N GLY A 204 2.76 1.48 12.28
CA GLY A 204 1.62 0.68 12.72
C GLY A 204 1.24 -0.44 11.75
N CYS A 205 1.38 -0.20 10.45
CA CYS A 205 1.21 -1.23 9.43
C CYS A 205 2.32 -2.28 9.55
N ILE A 206 3.56 -1.83 9.42
CA ILE A 206 4.69 -2.72 9.19
C ILE A 206 4.94 -3.61 10.40
N ALA A 207 4.77 -3.09 11.63
CA ALA A 207 4.90 -3.83 12.89
C ALA A 207 4.19 -5.20 12.90
N ASN A 208 3.10 -5.35 12.14
CA ASN A 208 2.30 -6.56 12.09
C ASN A 208 2.74 -7.57 11.01
N TYR A 209 3.62 -7.17 10.09
CA TYR A 209 4.03 -7.95 8.91
C TYR A 209 5.53 -8.23 8.84
N ILE A 210 6.35 -7.71 9.75
CA ILE A 210 7.79 -7.95 9.70
C ILE A 210 8.10 -9.39 10.03
N ASP A 211 9.01 -9.98 9.25
CA ASP A 211 9.68 -11.19 9.67
C ASP A 211 10.93 -10.87 10.50
N LEU A 212 10.98 -11.38 11.73
CA LEU A 212 12.16 -11.34 12.59
C LEU A 212 12.83 -12.73 12.71
N SER A 213 12.25 -13.77 12.12
CA SER A 213 12.86 -15.10 12.07
C SER A 213 14.01 -15.13 11.07
N GLN A 214 15.10 -15.80 11.44
CA GLN A 214 16.29 -15.99 10.59
C GLN A 214 16.13 -17.15 9.59
N ASP A 215 14.94 -17.74 9.46
CA ASP A 215 14.73 -18.91 8.61
C ASP A 215 14.68 -18.51 7.13
N GLU A 216 15.61 -19.01 6.31
CA GLU A 216 15.72 -18.69 4.87
C GLU A 216 14.46 -19.07 4.06
N PHE A 217 13.64 -20.02 4.55
CA PHE A 217 12.37 -20.42 3.95
C PHE A 217 11.27 -19.34 4.02
N SER A 218 11.45 -18.31 4.85
CA SER A 218 10.50 -17.19 4.99
C SER A 218 10.38 -16.30 3.75
N GLN A 219 11.38 -16.29 2.87
CA GLN A 219 11.41 -15.44 1.66
C GLN A 219 10.28 -15.74 0.66
N GLN A 220 9.60 -16.89 0.79
CA GLN A 220 8.47 -17.25 -0.07
C GLN A 220 7.11 -16.77 0.45
N ASN A 221 7.06 -16.17 1.64
CA ASN A 221 5.79 -15.76 2.24
C ASN A 221 5.40 -14.33 1.85
N PHE A 222 4.45 -14.21 0.91
CA PHE A 222 3.91 -12.91 0.49
C PHE A 222 3.39 -12.04 1.65
N TYR A 223 3.02 -12.66 2.78
CA TYR A 223 2.48 -11.96 3.93
C TYR A 223 3.54 -11.33 4.84
N ARG A 224 4.83 -11.64 4.65
CA ARG A 224 5.91 -11.12 5.48
C ARG A 224 6.81 -10.16 4.72
N VAL A 225 7.45 -9.26 5.46
CA VAL A 225 8.32 -8.21 4.90
C VAL A 225 9.64 -8.17 5.68
N LEU A 226 10.76 -8.15 4.96
CA LEU A 226 12.07 -8.03 5.61
C LEU A 226 12.29 -6.64 6.24
N PRO A 227 12.99 -6.56 7.39
CA PRO A 227 13.34 -5.31 8.09
C PRO A 227 13.96 -4.23 7.17
N GLU A 228 14.80 -4.62 6.22
CA GLU A 228 15.47 -3.72 5.27
C GLU A 228 14.48 -2.91 4.42
N THR A 229 13.30 -3.46 4.15
CA THR A 229 12.27 -2.82 3.33
C THR A 229 11.80 -1.52 3.97
N LEU A 230 11.52 -1.55 5.27
CA LEU A 230 11.13 -0.37 6.04
C LEU A 230 12.23 0.69 6.01
N TYR A 231 13.47 0.26 6.31
CA TYR A 231 14.61 1.18 6.33
C TYR A 231 14.82 1.86 4.98
N ARG A 232 14.69 1.10 3.89
CA ARG A 232 14.83 1.64 2.53
C ARG A 232 13.75 2.68 2.24
N LEU A 233 12.49 2.38 2.52
CA LEU A 233 11.37 3.31 2.31
C LEU A 233 11.51 4.60 3.14
N LEU A 234 11.91 4.49 4.40
CA LEU A 234 12.16 5.68 5.24
C LEU A 234 13.31 6.53 4.70
N ARG A 235 14.37 5.91 4.19
CA ARG A 235 15.50 6.65 3.60
C ARG A 235 15.08 7.42 2.34
N THR A 236 14.16 6.86 1.56
CA THR A 236 13.64 7.49 0.34
C THR A 236 12.90 8.80 0.63
N ILE A 237 12.18 8.90 1.75
CA ILE A 237 11.41 10.11 2.09
C ILE A 237 12.31 11.37 2.11
N GLY A 238 13.54 11.24 2.61
CA GLY A 238 14.52 12.33 2.68
C GLY A 238 15.35 12.55 1.42
N ARG A 239 15.04 11.84 0.33
CA ARG A 239 15.77 11.92 -0.94
C ARG A 239 14.91 12.52 -2.04
N ASP A 240 15.54 13.11 -3.03
CA ASP A 240 14.84 13.50 -4.24
C ASP A 240 14.45 12.27 -5.06
N CYS A 241 13.18 12.25 -5.47
CA CYS A 241 12.57 11.16 -6.21
C CYS A 241 11.97 11.74 -7.49
N GLN A 242 12.26 11.12 -8.63
CA GLN A 242 11.72 11.53 -9.93
C GLN A 242 10.37 10.85 -10.19
N ASP A 243 9.43 11.57 -10.81
CA ASP A 243 8.14 11.02 -11.22
C ASP A 243 8.28 10.28 -12.58
N SER A 244 8.89 9.10 -12.57
CA SER A 244 9.21 8.36 -13.81
C SER A 244 7.98 7.95 -14.62
N LEU A 245 6.84 7.75 -13.97
CA LEU A 245 5.58 7.34 -14.61
C LEU A 245 4.61 8.50 -14.83
N GLY A 246 4.95 9.73 -14.43
CA GLY A 246 4.01 10.85 -14.49
C GLY A 246 2.76 10.61 -13.66
N ILE A 247 2.92 10.06 -12.45
CA ILE A 247 1.86 9.76 -11.48
C ILE A 247 1.09 11.02 -11.15
N LEU A 248 1.79 12.13 -10.85
CA LEU A 248 1.14 13.38 -10.46
C LEU A 248 0.27 13.98 -11.58
N GLN A 249 0.54 13.64 -12.85
CA GLN A 249 -0.28 14.11 -13.98
C GLN A 249 -1.72 13.59 -13.91
N LEU A 250 -1.94 12.44 -13.28
CA LEU A 250 -3.28 11.84 -13.13
C LEU A 250 -4.02 12.36 -11.89
N CYS A 251 -3.36 13.13 -11.03
CA CYS A 251 -3.93 13.66 -9.81
C CYS A 251 -4.50 15.08 -10.00
N ASN A 252 -5.69 15.30 -9.43
CA ASN A 252 -6.49 16.51 -9.49
C ASN A 252 -6.28 17.38 -8.24
N PHE A 253 -5.03 17.75 -7.97
CA PHE A 253 -4.68 18.74 -6.93
C PHE A 253 -3.59 19.70 -7.43
N ASN A 254 -3.48 20.84 -6.75
CA ASN A 254 -2.47 21.86 -7.07
C ASN A 254 -1.06 21.33 -6.76
N LYS A 255 -0.14 21.55 -7.71
CA LYS A 255 1.27 21.16 -7.61
C LYS A 255 2.14 22.41 -7.41
N PRO A 256 3.23 22.35 -6.62
CA PRO A 256 3.69 21.20 -5.84
C PRO A 256 2.78 20.92 -4.64
N LEU A 257 2.70 19.64 -4.25
CA LEU A 257 1.99 19.23 -3.04
C LEU A 257 2.64 19.84 -1.79
N LYS A 258 1.81 20.17 -0.81
CA LYS A 258 2.21 20.68 0.51
C LYS A 258 1.50 19.87 1.59
N ALA A 259 1.92 20.08 2.84
CA ALA A 259 1.20 19.52 3.97
C ALA A 259 -0.24 20.03 3.99
N LEU A 260 -1.18 19.12 4.28
CA LEU A 260 -2.61 19.42 4.24
C LEU A 260 -3.11 20.01 5.56
N ASP A 261 -2.43 19.70 6.66
CA ASP A 261 -2.74 20.23 7.98
C ASP A 261 -1.89 21.48 8.26
N PHE A 262 -2.55 22.56 8.69
CA PHE A 262 -1.95 23.86 8.99
C PHE A 262 -0.87 23.76 10.06
N CYS A 263 -0.94 22.77 10.95
CA CYS A 263 0.08 22.54 11.98
C CYS A 263 1.49 22.29 11.39
N TYR A 264 1.58 21.96 10.10
CA TYR A 264 2.83 21.72 9.39
C TYR A 264 3.14 22.78 8.32
N ALA A 265 2.48 23.94 8.36
CA ALA A 265 2.67 25.00 7.36
C ALA A 265 4.12 25.53 7.34
N ASP A 266 4.72 25.68 8.52
CA ASP A 266 6.09 26.19 8.71
C ASP A 266 7.13 25.07 8.93
N ASP A 267 6.70 23.81 8.85
CA ASP A 267 7.58 22.67 9.10
C ASP A 267 8.57 22.48 7.96
N SER A 268 9.87 22.63 8.27
CA SER A 268 10.93 22.38 7.32
C SER A 268 10.77 20.95 6.77
N GLN A 269 10.71 20.78 5.45
CA GLN A 269 10.55 19.45 4.82
C GLN A 269 11.77 18.52 5.03
N GLY A 270 12.65 18.84 5.98
CA GLY A 270 13.82 18.05 6.32
C GLY A 270 13.39 16.80 7.06
N TRP A 271 13.41 15.67 6.35
CA TRP A 271 13.16 14.36 6.93
C TRP A 271 14.48 13.66 7.26
N SER A 272 14.55 13.01 8.42
CA SER A 272 15.66 12.17 8.82
C SER A 272 15.22 10.89 9.52
N ILE A 273 16.07 9.86 9.47
CA ILE A 273 15.84 8.61 10.23
C ILE A 273 15.82 8.89 11.74
N PHE A 274 16.50 9.96 12.19
CA PHE A 274 16.47 10.38 13.59
C PHE A 274 15.09 10.84 14.04
N GLU A 275 14.33 11.55 13.20
CA GLU A 275 12.93 11.87 13.49
C GLU A 275 12.09 10.62 13.64
N ALA A 276 12.30 9.63 12.77
CA ALA A 276 11.61 8.35 12.85
C ALA A 276 11.84 7.65 14.21
N VAL A 277 13.10 7.63 14.67
CA VAL A 277 13.48 7.11 16.00
C VAL A 277 12.85 7.94 17.12
N ASN A 278 12.94 9.27 17.05
CA ASN A 278 12.34 10.17 18.04
C ASN A 278 10.84 9.94 18.19
N LEU A 279 10.11 9.81 17.08
CA LEU A 279 8.68 9.51 17.08
C LEU A 279 8.37 8.18 17.77
N CYS A 280 9.16 7.12 17.51
CA CYS A 280 9.00 5.85 18.22
C CYS A 280 9.19 6.01 19.73
N VAL A 281 10.25 6.70 20.15
CA VAL A 281 10.55 6.94 21.59
C VAL A 281 9.45 7.79 22.24
N THR A 282 9.00 8.86 21.59
CA THR A 282 7.94 9.74 22.12
C THR A 282 6.66 8.97 22.39
N VAL A 283 6.22 8.11 21.46
CA VAL A 283 5.01 7.29 21.67
C VAL A 283 5.19 6.29 22.81
N GLN A 284 6.36 5.69 22.94
CA GLN A 284 6.67 4.77 24.03
C GLN A 284 6.66 5.46 25.40
N VAL A 285 7.22 6.67 25.51
CA VAL A 285 7.23 7.43 26.76
C VAL A 285 5.82 7.92 27.11
N TYR A 286 5.06 8.38 26.11
CA TYR A 286 3.73 8.95 26.35
C TYR A 286 2.66 7.89 26.67
N ALA A 287 2.65 6.76 25.97
CA ALA A 287 1.61 5.73 26.11
C ALA A 287 2.21 4.31 26.12
N PRO A 288 3.03 3.96 27.11
CA PRO A 288 3.86 2.75 27.09
C PRO A 288 3.09 1.43 27.02
N GLU A 289 1.92 1.39 27.65
CA GLU A 289 1.09 0.18 27.71
C GLU A 289 0.16 0.02 26.49
N SER A 290 0.11 1.04 25.62
CA SER A 290 -0.71 0.99 24.42
C SER A 290 -0.20 -0.08 23.43
N TYR A 291 -1.13 -0.64 22.66
CA TYR A 291 -0.78 -1.48 21.52
C TYR A 291 0.17 -0.75 20.55
N ARG A 292 -0.03 0.56 20.40
CA ARG A 292 0.79 1.43 19.55
C ARG A 292 2.25 1.51 19.99
N SER A 293 2.50 1.60 21.30
CA SER A 293 3.85 1.57 21.87
C SER A 293 4.58 0.27 21.56
N ARG A 294 3.87 -0.87 21.61
CA ARG A 294 4.45 -2.18 21.20
C ARG A 294 4.86 -2.18 19.72
N GLN A 295 4.03 -1.62 18.84
CA GLN A 295 4.38 -1.50 17.41
C GLN A 295 5.58 -0.57 17.17
N MET A 296 5.70 0.52 17.94
CA MET A 296 6.87 1.42 17.88
C MET A 296 8.14 0.73 18.35
N MET A 297 8.03 -0.13 19.37
CA MET A 297 9.13 -0.94 19.86
C MET A 297 9.67 -1.89 18.79
N VAL A 298 8.78 -2.59 18.08
CA VAL A 298 9.18 -3.45 16.96
C VAL A 298 9.84 -2.61 15.85
N SER A 299 9.25 -1.45 15.53
CA SER A 299 9.78 -0.55 14.49
C SER A 299 11.18 -0.02 14.81
N ILE A 300 11.42 0.38 16.06
CA ILE A 300 12.74 0.87 16.49
C ILE A 300 13.77 -0.26 16.47
N MET A 301 13.39 -1.48 16.87
CA MET A 301 14.26 -2.66 16.82
C MET A 301 14.73 -2.94 15.39
N ILE A 302 13.86 -2.82 14.40
CA ILE A 302 14.22 -2.99 12.99
C ILE A 302 15.23 -1.96 12.53
N LEU A 303 15.01 -0.68 12.86
CA LEU A 303 15.93 0.39 12.49
C LEU A 303 17.32 0.18 13.08
N ILE A 304 17.41 -0.49 14.24
CA ILE A 304 18.67 -0.84 14.88
C ILE A 304 19.28 -2.07 14.20
N ILE A 305 18.53 -3.16 14.07
CA ILE A 305 18.99 -4.42 13.46
C ILE A 305 19.58 -4.19 12.08
N VAL A 306 18.83 -3.51 11.19
CA VAL A 306 19.27 -3.21 9.83
C VAL A 306 20.54 -2.36 9.81
N ARG A 307 20.73 -1.52 10.83
CA ARG A 307 21.91 -0.65 10.94
C ARG A 307 23.11 -1.33 11.60
N THR A 308 22.91 -2.47 12.27
CA THR A 308 23.95 -3.24 12.96
C THR A 308 24.45 -4.48 12.21
N ASP A 309 23.85 -4.85 11.08
CA ASP A 309 24.25 -6.01 10.26
C ASP A 309 25.72 -5.88 9.78
N PRO A 310 26.65 -6.72 10.28
CA PRO A 310 28.08 -6.63 9.99
C PRO A 310 28.46 -7.13 8.58
N SER A 311 27.55 -7.83 7.88
CA SER A 311 27.78 -8.36 6.53
C SER A 311 27.72 -7.29 5.43
N LYS A 312 27.16 -6.12 5.76
CA LYS A 312 27.09 -4.94 4.87
C LYS A 312 28.02 -3.88 5.45
N SER A 313 29.11 -3.56 4.75
CA SER A 313 30.15 -2.64 5.24
C SER A 313 29.60 -1.23 5.49
N TRP A 314 29.18 -0.94 6.72
CA TRP A 314 28.78 0.40 7.14
C TRP A 314 29.48 0.73 8.46
N ASN A 315 30.56 1.52 8.37
CA ASN A 315 31.24 2.08 9.54
C ASN A 315 30.33 3.11 10.23
N PHE A 316 30.01 2.90 11.51
CA PHE A 316 29.37 3.92 12.34
C PHE A 316 30.22 4.34 13.54
N SER A 317 30.15 5.64 13.83
CA SER A 317 30.74 6.29 15.00
C SER A 317 30.15 5.77 16.30
N VAL A 318 31.02 5.56 17.28
CA VAL A 318 30.76 5.15 18.68
C VAL A 318 29.59 5.91 19.32
N HIS A 319 29.36 7.15 18.91
CA HIS A 319 28.30 8.02 19.42
C HIS A 319 26.88 7.47 19.19
N PHE A 320 26.60 6.82 18.06
CA PHE A 320 25.26 6.32 17.76
C PHE A 320 24.90 5.08 18.59
N LYS A 321 25.87 4.18 18.81
CA LYS A 321 25.70 3.02 19.70
C LYS A 321 25.38 3.48 21.13
N LEU A 322 26.07 4.51 21.61
CA LEU A 322 25.81 5.13 22.92
C LEU A 322 24.43 5.78 23.02
N VAL A 323 23.95 6.47 21.97
CA VAL A 323 22.61 7.08 21.98
C VAL A 323 21.52 6.02 22.02
N VAL A 324 21.63 4.95 21.24
CA VAL A 324 20.66 3.86 21.26
C VAL A 324 20.66 3.18 22.63
N ILE A 325 21.84 2.82 23.17
CA ILE A 325 21.94 2.23 24.52
C ILE A 325 21.33 3.16 25.57
N LYS A 326 21.64 4.46 25.55
CA LYS A 326 21.06 5.43 26.49
C LYS A 326 19.55 5.62 26.32
N VAL A 327 19.03 5.59 25.11
CA VAL A 327 17.58 5.66 24.85
C VAL A 327 16.88 4.43 25.43
N PHE A 328 17.47 3.25 25.30
CA PHE A 328 16.91 2.03 25.87
C PHE A 328 17.13 1.89 27.38
N GLU A 329 18.24 2.39 27.92
CA GLU A 329 18.42 2.53 29.37
C GLU A 329 17.36 3.49 29.93
N LEU A 330 17.12 4.63 29.25
CA LEU A 330 16.10 5.60 29.63
C LEU A 330 14.69 4.99 29.53
N ILE A 331 14.38 4.27 28.45
CA ILE A 331 13.10 3.55 28.29
C ILE A 331 12.98 2.43 29.34
N GLY A 332 14.05 1.69 29.62
CA GLY A 332 14.08 0.65 30.66
C GLY A 332 13.88 1.21 32.06
N GLN A 333 14.47 2.37 32.35
CA GLN A 333 14.29 3.12 33.60
C GLN A 333 12.89 3.71 33.73
N ILE A 334 12.32 4.27 32.65
CA ILE A 334 10.97 4.84 32.63
C ILE A 334 9.90 3.74 32.72
N LEU A 335 10.12 2.58 32.10
CA LEU A 335 9.11 1.50 31.99
C LEU A 335 9.29 0.35 32.99
N ARG A 336 10.35 0.35 33.82
CA ARG A 336 10.73 -0.79 34.68
C ARG A 336 10.72 -2.14 33.95
N ARG A 337 11.21 -2.16 32.70
CA ARG A 337 11.24 -3.37 31.85
C ARG A 337 12.67 -3.86 31.67
N ASP A 338 13.17 -4.59 32.67
CA ASP A 338 14.56 -5.11 32.67
C ASP A 338 14.84 -6.09 31.52
N TRP A 339 13.84 -6.82 31.04
CA TRP A 339 13.99 -7.77 29.92
C TRP A 339 14.44 -7.09 28.62
N LEU A 340 14.08 -5.82 28.45
CA LEU A 340 14.40 -4.98 27.29
C LEU A 340 15.89 -4.65 27.23
N ILE A 341 16.48 -4.34 28.39
CA ILE A 341 17.92 -4.09 28.56
C ILE A 341 18.71 -5.39 28.33
N ARG A 342 18.22 -6.52 28.85
CA ARG A 342 18.87 -7.83 28.69
C ARG A 342 18.92 -8.29 27.22
N MET A 343 17.84 -8.09 26.48
CA MET A 343 17.76 -8.44 25.06
C MET A 343 18.74 -7.62 24.19
N LEU A 344 18.94 -6.34 24.48
CA LEU A 344 19.86 -5.46 23.74
C LEU A 344 21.34 -5.74 24.01
N LEU A 345 21.65 -6.27 25.20
CA LEU A 345 22.98 -6.71 25.58
C LEU A 345 23.30 -8.12 25.06
N GLY A 346 22.38 -8.76 24.31
CA GLY A 346 22.55 -10.13 23.84
C GLY A 346 22.55 -11.16 24.97
N MET A 347 22.00 -10.82 26.13
CA MET A 347 21.90 -11.73 27.27
C MET A 347 20.65 -12.60 27.13
N THR A 348 20.78 -13.89 27.41
CA THR A 348 19.66 -14.84 27.39
C THR A 348 18.56 -14.41 28.37
N LEU A 349 17.33 -14.32 27.87
CA LEU A 349 16.13 -14.12 28.67
C LEU A 349 15.89 -15.38 29.54
N PRO A 350 15.45 -15.24 30.81
CA PRO A 350 15.08 -16.37 31.64
C PRO A 350 13.81 -17.08 31.15
#